data_AF-A0A7C8PNX7-F1
#
_entry.id   AF-A0A7C8PNX7-F1
#
_cell.length_a   1.000
_cell.length_b   1.000
_cell.length_c   1.000
_cell.angle_alpha   90.00
_cell.angle_beta   90.00
_cell.angle_gamma   90.00
#
_symmetry.space_group_name_H-M   'P 1'
#
loop_
_entity.id
_entity.type
_entity.pdbx_description
1 polymer ?
#
loop_
_entity_poly.entity_id
_entity_poly.type
_entity_poly.pdbx_seq_one_letter_code
_entity_poly.pdbx_strand_id
1 'polypeptide(L)'
;MSTQLQPNEVLWDDLFVIDPEKGRLLKQPLRELSDRFILDPIYEYKSFAPKYFTESREIAMAKLAGDCGVKVHGHIIRFNARPVLEKTKAEMIAVVGRLHAKYNMVHGGIKPAKFVICKGNEICLCYFESARPADESSQIWEHLMDESIIGGATEQYYNKSRSQDDYVPPTRADDHYALAISVWELYTEKVPFEGIEFGEEIRSHHSTGQTVDLTEVQDDETREWIRGILREGGALV
;
A
#
# COMPACT_ATOMS: atom_id res chain seq x y z
N MET A 1 0.57 10.29 -28.70
CA MET A 1 -0.88 10.00 -28.65
C MET A 1 -1.36 10.46 -27.28
N SER A 2 -2.28 11.42 -27.23
CA SER A 2 -2.86 11.95 -25.99
C SER A 2 -3.94 10.97 -25.52
N THR A 3 -3.73 10.33 -24.38
CA THR A 3 -4.76 9.54 -23.70
C THR A 3 -5.76 10.51 -23.09
N GLN A 4 -7.02 10.44 -23.55
CA GLN A 4 -8.12 11.14 -22.91
C GLN A 4 -8.31 10.58 -21.50
N LEU A 5 -8.20 11.44 -20.50
CA LEU A 5 -8.46 11.11 -19.11
C LEU A 5 -9.96 10.84 -18.93
N GLN A 6 -10.27 9.84 -18.11
CA GLN A 6 -11.65 9.56 -17.70
C GLN A 6 -12.14 10.65 -16.73
N PRO A 7 -13.45 10.93 -16.68
CA PRO A 7 -14.03 12.02 -15.88
C PRO A 7 -13.75 11.98 -14.36
N ASN A 8 -13.24 10.86 -13.85
CA ASN A 8 -12.96 10.63 -12.42
C ASN A 8 -11.47 10.41 -12.12
N GLU A 9 -10.61 10.55 -13.12
CA GLU A 9 -9.16 10.51 -12.96
C GLU A 9 -8.69 11.91 -12.53
N VAL A 10 -8.08 12.02 -11.34
CA VAL A 10 -7.41 13.26 -10.94
C VAL A 10 -5.95 13.15 -11.36
N LEU A 11 -5.46 14.08 -12.18
CA LEU A 11 -4.06 14.05 -12.55
C LEU A 11 -3.19 14.35 -11.33
N TRP A 12 -2.04 13.68 -11.25
CA TRP A 12 -0.96 14.05 -10.35
C TRP A 12 -0.48 15.49 -10.59
N ASP A 13 -0.67 16.04 -11.79
CA ASP A 13 -0.41 17.44 -12.11
C ASP A 13 -1.59 18.37 -11.75
N ASP A 14 -2.80 17.84 -11.55
CA ASP A 14 -3.99 18.61 -11.12
C ASP A 14 -4.14 18.68 -9.60
N LEU A 15 -3.54 17.72 -8.87
CA LEU A 15 -3.64 17.60 -7.41
C LEU A 15 -2.76 18.61 -6.64
N PHE A 16 -1.87 19.35 -7.32
CA PHE A 16 -0.81 20.11 -6.66
C PHE A 16 -0.29 21.31 -7.49
N VAL A 17 0.00 22.44 -6.83
CA VAL A 17 0.57 23.65 -7.45
C VAL A 17 2.10 23.69 -7.27
N ILE A 18 2.84 24.04 -8.32
CA ILE A 18 4.29 24.32 -8.25
C ILE A 18 4.49 25.71 -7.63
N ASP A 19 5.25 25.81 -6.54
CA ASP A 19 5.70 27.10 -5.98
C ASP A 19 6.99 27.54 -6.70
N PRO A 20 6.96 28.63 -7.50
CA PRO A 20 8.10 29.07 -8.28
C PRO A 20 9.20 29.78 -7.47
N GLU A 21 8.96 30.18 -6.21
CA GLU A 21 9.90 31.08 -5.50
C GLU A 21 10.82 30.42 -4.47
N LYS A 22 10.66 29.14 -4.14
CA LYS A 22 11.63 28.43 -3.27
C LYS A 22 11.82 27.00 -3.73
N GLY A 23 12.91 26.75 -4.45
CA GLY A 23 13.35 25.40 -4.79
C GLY A 23 13.45 24.53 -3.54
N ARG A 24 12.48 23.61 -3.38
CA ARG A 24 12.41 22.45 -2.46
C ARG A 24 10.98 22.07 -2.06
N LEU A 25 9.94 22.63 -2.65
CA LEU A 25 8.59 22.07 -2.54
C LEU A 25 8.10 21.80 -3.95
N LEU A 26 7.88 20.53 -4.31
CA LEU A 26 7.30 20.25 -5.62
C LEU A 26 5.82 20.62 -5.66
N LYS A 27 5.06 20.24 -4.61
CA LYS A 27 3.61 20.04 -4.69
C LYS A 27 2.94 20.05 -3.28
N GLN A 28 1.85 20.81 -3.05
CA GLN A 28 0.99 20.76 -1.81
C GLN A 28 -0.37 20.11 -2.10
N PRO A 29 -0.92 19.26 -1.20
CA PRO A 29 -2.22 18.60 -1.43
C PRO A 29 -3.37 19.62 -1.51
N LEU A 30 -4.32 19.41 -2.43
CA LEU A 30 -5.58 20.18 -2.48
C LEU A 30 -6.33 20.06 -1.15
N ARG A 31 -6.64 21.21 -0.52
CA ARG A 31 -7.40 21.31 0.74
C ARG A 31 -8.72 20.54 0.74
N GLU A 32 -9.33 20.36 -0.43
CA GLU A 32 -10.61 19.67 -0.58
C GLU A 32 -10.50 18.14 -0.42
N LEU A 33 -9.27 17.58 -0.49
CA LEU A 33 -8.98 16.16 -0.33
C LEU A 33 -8.30 15.82 1.00
N SER A 34 -7.71 16.81 1.69
CA SER A 34 -7.03 16.62 2.98
C SER A 34 -7.99 16.26 4.11
N ASP A 35 -9.26 16.66 4.02
CA ASP A 35 -10.25 16.41 5.07
C ASP A 35 -10.71 14.94 5.15
N ARG A 36 -10.39 14.15 4.11
CA ARG A 36 -10.70 12.70 4.05
C ARG A 36 -9.46 11.80 4.11
N PHE A 37 -8.27 12.34 3.86
CA PHE A 37 -7.03 11.58 3.79
C PHE A 37 -5.90 12.40 4.41
N ILE A 38 -5.18 11.84 5.38
CA ILE A 38 -3.90 12.40 5.86
C ILE A 38 -2.89 12.24 4.72
N LEU A 39 -2.79 13.26 3.86
CA LEU A 39 -1.83 13.30 2.76
C LEU A 39 -0.63 14.15 3.18
N ASP A 40 0.49 13.48 3.47
CA ASP A 40 1.75 14.18 3.70
C ASP A 40 2.21 14.87 2.39
N PRO A 41 2.78 16.08 2.46
CA PRO A 41 3.34 16.74 1.28
C PRO A 41 4.46 15.89 0.65
N ILE A 42 4.56 15.88 -0.69
CA ILE A 42 5.52 15.06 -1.45
C ILE A 42 6.57 15.95 -2.13
N TYR A 43 7.83 15.54 -2.09
CA TYR A 43 9.02 16.29 -2.49
C TYR A 43 9.74 15.59 -3.65
N GLU A 44 10.55 16.30 -4.45
CA GLU A 44 11.52 15.63 -5.33
C GLU A 44 12.83 15.44 -4.57
N TYR A 45 13.39 14.24 -4.64
CA TYR A 45 14.76 14.02 -4.21
C TYR A 45 15.45 12.99 -5.11
N LYS A 46 16.41 13.45 -5.93
CA LYS A 46 17.22 12.57 -6.81
C LYS A 46 16.37 11.61 -7.68
N SER A 47 15.30 12.12 -8.30
CA SER A 47 14.32 11.34 -9.08
C SER A 47 13.40 10.40 -8.26
N PHE A 48 13.27 10.62 -6.95
CA PHE A 48 12.27 9.99 -6.06
C PHE A 48 11.25 10.99 -5.53
N ALA A 49 10.06 10.51 -5.16
CA ALA A 49 8.97 11.30 -4.58
C ALA A 49 8.77 10.99 -3.08
N PRO A 50 9.68 11.41 -2.18
CA PRO A 50 9.51 11.25 -0.73
C PRO A 50 8.40 12.13 -0.13
N LYS A 51 7.71 11.67 0.91
CA LYS A 51 6.89 12.49 1.82
C LYS A 51 7.74 13.49 2.65
N TYR A 52 7.11 14.51 3.24
CA TYR A 52 7.76 15.57 4.05
C TYR A 52 8.65 15.05 5.18
N PHE A 53 8.37 13.84 5.66
CA PHE A 53 9.16 13.10 6.64
C PHE A 53 9.51 11.71 6.08
N THR A 54 10.43 11.68 5.12
CA THR A 54 10.96 10.41 4.59
C THR A 54 12.32 10.14 5.19
N GLU A 55 12.43 9.03 5.91
CA GLU A 55 13.70 8.58 6.47
C GLU A 55 14.66 8.09 5.38
N SER A 56 15.96 8.17 5.66
CA SER A 56 17.00 7.72 4.71
C SER A 56 16.82 6.26 4.31
N ARG A 57 16.28 5.43 5.23
CA ARG A 57 15.97 4.02 4.99
C ARG A 57 14.85 3.84 3.96
N GLU A 58 13.75 4.59 4.06
CA GLU A 58 12.64 4.50 3.11
C GLU A 58 13.12 4.80 1.67
N ILE A 59 13.96 5.82 1.49
CA ILE A 59 14.57 6.14 0.19
C ILE A 59 15.46 4.98 -0.32
N ALA A 60 16.23 4.36 0.57
CA ALA A 60 17.07 3.22 0.22
C ALA A 60 16.23 2.01 -0.21
N MET A 61 15.13 1.73 0.50
CA MET A 61 14.21 0.64 0.15
C MET A 61 13.51 0.89 -1.19
N ALA A 62 13.01 2.12 -1.41
CA ALA A 62 12.40 2.48 -2.70
C ALA A 62 13.39 2.33 -3.88
N LYS A 63 14.68 2.62 -3.66
CA LYS A 63 15.74 2.39 -4.67
C LYS A 63 15.98 0.90 -4.94
N LEU A 64 16.03 0.09 -3.90
CA LEU A 64 16.20 -1.35 -4.02
C LEU A 64 15.02 -2.00 -4.76
N ALA A 65 13.81 -1.46 -4.57
CA ALA A 65 12.60 -1.92 -5.26
C ALA A 65 12.56 -1.61 -6.77
N GLY A 66 13.53 -0.85 -7.29
CA GLY A 66 13.77 -0.70 -8.72
C GLY A 66 12.59 -0.10 -9.52
N ASP A 67 11.95 -0.93 -10.34
CA ASP A 67 10.77 -0.55 -11.15
C ASP A 67 9.43 -0.78 -10.43
N CYS A 68 9.42 -1.47 -9.29
CA CYS A 68 8.24 -1.60 -8.45
C CYS A 68 7.98 -0.35 -7.61
N GLY A 69 9.00 0.47 -7.32
CA GLY A 69 8.86 1.71 -6.55
C GLY A 69 8.58 2.95 -7.42
N VAL A 70 7.80 3.90 -6.90
CA VAL A 70 7.50 5.16 -7.62
C VAL A 70 8.78 5.95 -7.94
N LYS A 71 8.90 6.35 -9.20
CA LYS A 71 9.81 7.41 -9.66
C LYS A 71 8.99 8.67 -9.97
N VAL A 72 9.05 9.69 -9.09
CA VAL A 72 8.57 11.12 -9.17
C VAL A 72 7.23 11.46 -9.85
N HIS A 73 6.43 10.53 -10.35
CA HIS A 73 5.35 10.87 -11.31
C HIS A 73 4.07 10.02 -11.19
N GLY A 74 3.81 9.36 -10.06
CA GLY A 74 2.68 8.42 -9.96
C GLY A 74 1.38 9.03 -9.44
N HIS A 75 0.24 8.75 -10.05
CA HIS A 75 -1.13 9.20 -9.72
C HIS A 75 -1.81 8.35 -8.64
N ILE A 76 -2.68 8.95 -7.81
CA ILE A 76 -3.56 8.21 -6.88
C ILE A 76 -4.75 7.65 -7.66
N ILE A 77 -5.05 6.36 -7.49
CA ILE A 77 -6.10 5.68 -8.25
C ILE A 77 -7.47 5.93 -7.62
N ARG A 78 -8.48 6.26 -8.44
CA ARG A 78 -9.92 6.18 -8.10
C ARG A 78 -10.60 5.22 -9.07
N PHE A 79 -11.40 4.31 -8.54
CA PHE A 79 -11.98 3.19 -9.31
C PHE A 79 -13.45 3.44 -9.61
N ASN A 80 -13.89 3.15 -10.85
CA ASN A 80 -15.29 3.18 -11.27
C ASN A 80 -15.49 2.44 -12.62
N ALA A 81 -15.29 1.10 -12.67
CA ALA A 81 -15.81 0.17 -13.70
C ALA A 81 -15.22 -1.27 -13.56
N ARG A 82 -16.04 -2.33 -13.75
CA ARG A 82 -15.60 -3.74 -13.58
C ARG A 82 -14.38 -4.17 -14.44
N PRO A 83 -14.27 -3.83 -15.75
CA PRO A 83 -13.07 -4.15 -16.53
C PRO A 83 -11.81 -3.45 -16.01
N VAL A 84 -11.96 -2.31 -15.35
CA VAL A 84 -10.86 -1.59 -14.71
C VAL A 84 -10.43 -2.28 -13.42
N LEU A 85 -11.38 -2.85 -12.64
CA LEU A 85 -11.08 -3.59 -11.42
C LEU A 85 -10.26 -4.86 -11.67
N GLU A 86 -10.61 -5.64 -12.70
CA GLU A 86 -9.87 -6.87 -13.06
C GLU A 86 -8.45 -6.56 -13.51
N LYS A 87 -8.30 -5.56 -14.39
CA LYS A 87 -6.98 -5.10 -14.82
C LYS A 87 -6.16 -4.60 -13.63
N THR A 88 -6.75 -3.78 -12.76
CA THR A 88 -6.08 -3.23 -11.58
C THR A 88 -5.63 -4.35 -10.64
N LYS A 89 -6.53 -5.29 -10.31
CA LYS A 89 -6.21 -6.47 -9.48
C LYS A 89 -5.00 -7.21 -10.05
N ALA A 90 -5.01 -7.52 -11.35
CA ALA A 90 -3.91 -8.22 -12.00
C ALA A 90 -2.58 -7.43 -11.92
N GLU A 91 -2.63 -6.11 -12.11
CA GLU A 91 -1.44 -5.25 -12.01
C GLU A 91 -0.92 -5.11 -10.57
N MET A 92 -1.80 -5.03 -9.57
CA MET A 92 -1.45 -5.05 -8.15
C MET A 92 -0.76 -6.37 -7.76
N ILE A 93 -1.32 -7.51 -8.19
CA ILE A 93 -0.71 -8.83 -8.00
C ILE A 93 0.66 -8.89 -8.67
N ALA A 94 0.76 -8.41 -9.91
CA ALA A 94 2.00 -8.45 -10.66
C ALA A 94 3.11 -7.60 -10.02
N VAL A 95 2.80 -6.39 -9.51
CA VAL A 95 3.83 -5.53 -8.90
C VAL A 95 4.34 -6.08 -7.57
N VAL A 96 3.47 -6.64 -6.73
CA VAL A 96 3.86 -7.31 -5.47
C VAL A 96 4.66 -8.57 -5.77
N GLY A 97 4.19 -9.40 -6.70
CA GLY A 97 4.91 -10.61 -7.12
C GLY A 97 6.32 -10.31 -7.67
N ARG A 98 6.47 -9.24 -8.48
CA ARG A 98 7.79 -8.78 -8.94
C ARG A 98 8.67 -8.28 -7.80
N LEU A 99 8.13 -7.52 -6.85
CA LEU A 99 8.87 -7.04 -5.68
C LEU A 99 9.49 -8.22 -4.92
N HIS A 100 8.69 -9.27 -4.69
CA HIS A 100 9.13 -10.46 -3.99
C HIS A 100 10.15 -11.29 -4.79
N ALA A 101 9.83 -11.58 -6.06
CA ALA A 101 10.60 -12.53 -6.87
C ALA A 101 11.89 -11.94 -7.46
N LYS A 102 11.83 -10.69 -7.95
CA LYS A 102 12.95 -10.04 -8.64
C LYS A 102 13.85 -9.27 -7.68
N TYR A 103 13.28 -8.63 -6.68
CA TYR A 103 14.02 -7.74 -5.77
C TYR A 103 14.29 -8.37 -4.40
N ASN A 104 13.74 -9.56 -4.12
CA ASN A 104 13.85 -10.20 -2.81
C ASN A 104 13.40 -9.28 -1.67
N MET A 105 12.34 -8.50 -1.89
CA MET A 105 11.86 -7.51 -0.92
C MET A 105 10.48 -7.85 -0.39
N VAL A 106 10.19 -7.37 0.82
CA VAL A 106 8.88 -7.30 1.44
C VAL A 106 8.54 -5.83 1.61
N HIS A 107 7.32 -5.42 1.26
CA HIS A 107 6.87 -4.03 1.39
C HIS A 107 6.45 -3.71 2.83
N GLY A 108 5.77 -4.64 3.50
CA GLY A 108 5.40 -4.54 4.92
C GLY A 108 4.20 -3.63 5.21
N GLY A 109 3.62 -3.01 4.17
CA GLY A 109 2.58 -1.99 4.29
C GLY A 109 1.65 -1.91 3.08
N ILE A 110 1.35 -3.06 2.46
CA ILE A 110 0.44 -3.16 1.31
C ILE A 110 -0.97 -2.71 1.72
N LYS A 111 -1.52 -1.73 1.00
CA LYS A 111 -2.92 -1.29 1.05
C LYS A 111 -3.24 -0.46 -0.20
N PRO A 112 -4.52 -0.25 -0.59
CA PRO A 112 -4.86 0.48 -1.82
C PRO A 112 -4.18 1.86 -1.94
N ALA A 113 -4.11 2.60 -0.84
CA ALA A 113 -3.44 3.91 -0.80
C ALA A 113 -1.92 3.88 -1.09
N LYS A 114 -1.29 2.71 -1.16
CA LYS A 114 0.13 2.53 -1.50
C LYS A 114 0.36 2.08 -2.94
N PHE A 115 -0.70 1.87 -3.71
CA PHE A 115 -0.62 1.65 -5.14
C PHE A 115 -0.88 2.97 -5.87
N VAL A 116 -0.03 3.29 -6.84
CA VAL A 116 -0.17 4.48 -7.68
C VAL A 116 0.00 4.10 -9.15
N ILE A 117 -0.67 4.83 -10.04
CA ILE A 117 -0.47 4.68 -11.49
C ILE A 117 0.68 5.57 -11.92
N CYS A 118 1.81 4.98 -12.29
CA CYS A 118 2.97 5.62 -12.87
C CYS A 118 2.75 6.06 -14.33
N LYS A 119 3.63 6.94 -14.81
CA LYS A 119 3.71 7.32 -16.23
C LYS A 119 3.83 6.07 -17.11
N GLY A 120 2.92 5.92 -18.07
CA GLY A 120 2.80 4.69 -18.86
C GLY A 120 1.58 3.83 -18.50
N ASN A 121 0.79 4.28 -17.52
CA ASN A 121 -0.41 3.58 -17.03
C ASN A 121 -0.09 2.25 -16.33
N GLU A 122 1.06 2.20 -15.64
CA GLU A 122 1.55 1.03 -14.91
C GLU A 122 1.36 1.24 -13.40
N ILE A 123 1.00 0.19 -12.65
CA ILE A 123 0.90 0.29 -11.19
C ILE A 123 2.29 0.13 -10.54
N CYS A 124 2.62 1.06 -9.64
CA CYS A 124 3.79 1.07 -8.78
C CYS A 124 3.38 1.09 -7.30
N LEU A 125 4.31 0.70 -6.43
CA LEU A 125 4.22 0.80 -4.97
C LEU A 125 4.90 2.07 -4.46
N CYS A 126 4.34 2.68 -3.42
CA CYS A 126 4.93 3.80 -2.69
C CYS A 126 4.96 3.53 -1.18
N TYR A 127 5.66 4.38 -0.42
CA TYR A 127 5.72 4.32 1.04
C TYR A 127 6.46 3.08 1.57
N PHE A 128 7.78 3.05 1.37
CA PHE A 128 8.65 1.91 1.69
C PHE A 128 9.22 1.96 3.12
N GLU A 129 8.57 2.69 4.03
CA GLU A 129 9.03 2.86 5.42
C GLU A 129 9.19 1.51 6.14
N SER A 130 8.17 0.65 6.05
CA SER A 130 8.17 -0.70 6.63
C SER A 130 8.79 -1.77 5.72
N ALA A 131 9.40 -1.37 4.60
CA ALA A 131 9.94 -2.31 3.64
C ALA A 131 11.32 -2.82 4.07
N ARG A 132 11.66 -4.02 3.58
CA ARG A 132 12.92 -4.68 3.89
C ARG A 132 13.28 -5.73 2.83
N PRO A 133 14.57 -6.10 2.70
CA PRO A 133 14.95 -7.37 2.11
C PRO A 133 14.31 -8.54 2.87
N ALA A 134 13.88 -9.57 2.16
CA ALA A 134 13.25 -10.74 2.78
C ALA A 134 14.23 -11.53 3.66
N ASP A 135 15.53 -11.42 3.39
CA ASP A 135 16.64 -12.03 4.10
C ASP A 135 17.34 -11.10 5.11
N GLU A 136 16.80 -9.92 5.39
CA GLU A 136 17.34 -9.02 6.41
C GLU A 136 17.27 -9.68 7.80
N SER A 137 18.25 -9.45 8.67
CA SER A 137 18.21 -10.00 10.04
C SER A 137 17.03 -9.45 10.84
N SER A 138 16.41 -10.26 11.71
CA SER A 138 15.39 -9.77 12.65
C SER A 138 15.97 -8.74 13.63
N GLN A 139 17.25 -8.87 14.00
CA GLN A 139 17.93 -7.93 14.89
C GLN A 139 18.01 -6.51 14.33
N ILE A 140 18.12 -6.38 13.00
CA ILE A 140 18.09 -5.06 12.35
C ILE A 140 16.69 -4.45 12.49
N TRP A 141 15.65 -5.26 12.31
CA TRP A 141 14.26 -4.80 12.46
C TRP A 141 13.94 -4.37 13.89
N GLU A 142 14.31 -5.20 14.88
CA GLU A 142 14.15 -4.88 16.31
C GLU A 142 14.81 -3.55 16.66
N HIS A 143 16.04 -3.33 16.20
CA HIS A 143 16.74 -2.07 16.40
C HIS A 143 16.03 -0.86 15.76
N LEU A 144 15.50 -1.02 14.54
CA LEU A 144 14.75 0.05 13.86
C LEU A 144 13.44 0.39 14.58
N MET A 145 12.77 -0.61 15.16
CA MET A 145 11.58 -0.41 16.00
C MET A 145 11.94 0.33 17.30
N ASP A 146 13.00 -0.10 17.99
CA ASP A 146 13.49 0.53 19.23
C ASP A 146 13.85 2.01 19.03
N GLU A 147 14.50 2.33 17.90
CA GLU A 147 14.85 3.69 17.53
C GLU A 147 13.68 4.50 16.94
N SER A 148 12.48 3.89 16.82
CA SER A 148 11.29 4.51 16.22
C SER A 148 11.54 5.02 14.79
N ILE A 149 12.47 4.39 14.06
CA ILE A 149 12.80 4.72 12.66
C ILE A 149 11.72 4.21 11.71
N ILE A 150 11.06 3.11 12.09
CA ILE A 150 9.94 2.53 11.35
C ILE A 150 8.69 2.59 12.23
N GLY A 151 7.59 3.11 11.68
CA GLY A 151 6.31 3.18 12.38
C GLY A 151 5.49 1.88 12.31
N GLY A 152 4.51 1.79 13.22
CA GLY A 152 3.50 0.73 13.20
C GLY A 152 2.70 0.71 11.90
N ALA A 153 2.43 -0.48 11.37
CA ALA A 153 1.67 -0.62 10.13
C ALA A 153 0.16 -0.54 10.37
N THR A 154 -0.60 -0.47 9.27
CA THR A 154 -2.05 -0.32 9.31
C THR A 154 -2.69 -1.65 9.72
N GLU A 155 -3.08 -1.76 10.99
CA GLU A 155 -3.49 -3.02 11.64
C GLU A 155 -4.59 -3.77 10.87
N GLN A 156 -5.51 -3.07 10.21
CA GLN A 156 -6.56 -3.63 9.35
C GLN A 156 -6.06 -4.60 8.26
N TYR A 157 -4.79 -4.53 7.88
CA TYR A 157 -4.21 -5.37 6.83
C TYR A 157 -3.33 -6.49 7.40
N TYR A 158 -3.29 -6.67 8.72
CA TYR A 158 -2.52 -7.72 9.37
C TYR A 158 -3.19 -9.08 9.26
N ASN A 159 -2.36 -10.11 9.06
CA ASN A 159 -2.79 -11.48 9.29
C ASN A 159 -2.75 -11.81 10.78
N LYS A 160 -3.28 -12.98 11.12
CA LYS A 160 -3.37 -13.48 12.51
C LYS A 160 -2.02 -13.59 13.22
N SER A 161 -0.97 -13.94 12.48
CA SER A 161 0.38 -14.14 13.02
C SER A 161 1.02 -12.82 13.44
N ARG A 162 0.79 -11.76 12.65
CA ARG A 162 1.37 -10.43 12.86
C ARG A 162 0.62 -9.61 13.92
N SER A 163 -0.67 -9.85 14.11
CA SER A 163 -1.48 -9.07 15.06
C SER A 163 -1.12 -9.25 16.54
N GLN A 164 -0.15 -10.12 16.86
CA GLN A 164 0.28 -10.41 18.23
C GLN A 164 1.58 -9.70 18.62
N ASP A 165 2.43 -9.30 17.67
CA ASP A 165 3.74 -8.70 17.95
C ASP A 165 4.27 -7.86 16.77
N ASP A 166 4.28 -6.53 16.94
CA ASP A 166 4.82 -5.60 15.95
C ASP A 166 6.36 -5.64 15.83
N TYR A 167 7.07 -6.27 16.78
CA TYR A 167 8.53 -6.48 16.67
C TYR A 167 8.90 -7.57 15.67
N VAL A 168 7.93 -8.34 15.17
CA VAL A 168 8.18 -9.34 14.13
C VAL A 168 8.27 -8.66 12.76
N PRO A 169 9.38 -8.83 12.02
CA PRO A 169 9.52 -8.25 10.70
C PRO A 169 8.46 -8.77 9.72
N PRO A 170 7.93 -7.92 8.83
CA PRO A 170 6.98 -8.37 7.83
C PRO A 170 7.63 -9.38 6.88
N THR A 171 6.81 -10.33 6.45
CA THR A 171 7.14 -11.40 5.53
C THR A 171 6.36 -11.25 4.22
N ARG A 172 6.70 -12.06 3.22
CA ARG A 172 5.93 -12.13 1.96
C ARG A 172 4.49 -12.59 2.17
N ALA A 173 4.25 -13.44 3.17
CA ALA A 173 2.90 -13.89 3.51
C ALA A 173 2.05 -12.74 4.07
N ASP A 174 2.65 -11.83 4.84
CA ASP A 174 1.98 -10.61 5.31
C ASP A 174 1.58 -9.71 4.14
N ASP A 175 2.49 -9.48 3.18
CA ASP A 175 2.19 -8.71 1.97
C ASP A 175 1.06 -9.33 1.13
N HIS A 176 1.05 -10.66 0.98
CA HIS A 176 -0.03 -11.34 0.24
C HIS A 176 -1.37 -11.24 0.97
N TYR A 177 -1.40 -11.44 2.28
CA TYR A 177 -2.63 -11.28 3.06
C TYR A 177 -3.18 -9.85 2.93
N ALA A 178 -2.31 -8.86 3.12
CA ALA A 178 -2.65 -7.46 2.96
C ALA A 178 -3.10 -7.11 1.53
N LEU A 179 -2.52 -7.76 0.52
CA LEU A 179 -2.97 -7.63 -0.88
C LEU A 179 -4.38 -8.19 -1.06
N ALA A 180 -4.71 -9.33 -0.45
CA ALA A 180 -6.05 -9.90 -0.53
C ALA A 180 -7.11 -8.98 0.12
N ILE A 181 -6.80 -8.38 1.27
CA ILE A 181 -7.64 -7.33 1.89
C ILE A 181 -7.75 -6.11 0.97
N SER A 182 -6.66 -5.69 0.34
CA SER A 182 -6.66 -4.57 -0.61
C SER A 182 -7.55 -4.82 -1.83
N VAL A 183 -7.56 -6.06 -2.34
CA VAL A 183 -8.43 -6.45 -3.45
C VAL A 183 -9.88 -6.57 -2.99
N TRP A 184 -10.15 -7.03 -1.77
CA TRP A 184 -11.49 -6.96 -1.20
C TRP A 184 -12.01 -5.52 -1.16
N GLU A 185 -11.23 -4.59 -0.59
CA GLU A 185 -11.57 -3.15 -0.51
C GLU A 185 -11.77 -2.55 -1.91
N LEU A 186 -10.96 -2.96 -2.89
CA LEU A 186 -11.11 -2.55 -4.29
C LEU A 186 -12.46 -2.98 -4.89
N TYR A 187 -12.97 -4.17 -4.56
CA TYR A 187 -14.19 -4.73 -5.16
C TYR A 187 -15.46 -4.36 -4.40
N THR A 188 -15.36 -4.02 -3.12
CA THR A 188 -16.49 -3.63 -2.27
C THR A 188 -16.61 -2.12 -2.10
N GLU A 189 -15.52 -1.37 -2.35
CA GLU A 189 -15.38 0.06 -2.05
C GLU A 189 -15.60 0.40 -0.56
N LYS A 190 -15.39 -0.58 0.33
CA LYS A 190 -15.59 -0.44 1.78
C LYS A 190 -14.28 -0.44 2.53
N VAL A 191 -14.30 0.23 3.68
CA VAL A 191 -13.18 0.21 4.63
C VAL A 191 -13.13 -1.16 5.32
N PRO A 192 -11.99 -1.88 5.31
CA PRO A 192 -11.85 -3.13 6.05
C PRO A 192 -12.11 -2.92 7.53
N PHE A 193 -12.97 -3.73 8.12
CA PHE A 193 -13.29 -3.69 9.55
C PHE A 193 -13.88 -2.35 10.02
N GLU A 194 -14.67 -1.70 9.16
CA GLU A 194 -15.39 -0.47 9.52
C GLU A 194 -16.18 -0.66 10.83
N GLY A 195 -15.94 0.23 11.79
CA GLY A 195 -16.58 0.21 13.11
C GLY A 195 -15.83 -0.55 14.21
N ILE A 196 -14.68 -1.18 13.90
CA ILE A 196 -13.78 -1.78 14.90
C ILE A 196 -12.70 -0.75 15.28
N GLU A 197 -12.48 -0.52 16.57
CA GLU A 197 -11.45 0.40 17.05
C GLU A 197 -10.04 -0.17 16.83
N PHE A 198 -9.10 0.72 16.49
CA PHE A 198 -7.68 0.37 16.38
C PHE A 198 -7.08 -0.01 17.75
N GLY A 199 -5.98 -0.76 17.73
CA GLY A 199 -5.31 -1.24 18.93
C GLY A 199 -5.83 -2.60 19.38
N GLU A 200 -6.29 -2.70 20.63
CA GLU A 200 -6.61 -4.00 21.23
C GLU A 200 -7.80 -4.69 20.56
N GLU A 201 -8.84 -3.95 20.16
CA GLU A 201 -10.04 -4.52 19.56
C GLU A 201 -9.75 -5.18 18.21
N ILE A 202 -9.09 -4.46 17.30
CA ILE A 202 -8.72 -5.03 16.00
C ILE A 202 -7.68 -6.15 16.10
N ARG A 203 -6.72 -6.07 17.03
CA ARG A 203 -5.78 -7.17 17.29
C ARG A 203 -6.48 -8.42 17.82
N SER A 204 -7.44 -8.25 18.73
CA SER A 204 -8.31 -9.32 19.21
C SER A 204 -9.10 -9.94 18.06
N HIS A 205 -9.71 -9.11 17.21
CA HIS A 205 -10.43 -9.54 16.01
C HIS A 205 -9.56 -10.44 15.12
N HIS A 206 -8.37 -9.99 14.74
CA HIS A 206 -7.42 -10.77 13.94
C HIS A 206 -6.96 -12.06 14.64
N SER A 207 -6.75 -12.03 15.96
CA SER A 207 -6.31 -13.20 16.73
C SER A 207 -7.30 -14.37 16.69
N THR A 208 -8.60 -14.07 16.57
CA THR A 208 -9.65 -15.09 16.43
C THR A 208 -9.75 -15.68 15.03
N GLY A 209 -9.02 -15.12 14.05
CA GLY A 209 -9.11 -15.50 12.64
C GLY A 209 -10.32 -14.90 11.93
N GLN A 210 -11.04 -13.95 12.54
CA GLN A 210 -12.06 -13.19 11.83
C GLN A 210 -11.42 -12.29 10.76
N THR A 211 -12.13 -12.09 9.66
CA THR A 211 -11.70 -11.25 8.54
C THR A 211 -12.92 -10.64 7.84
N VAL A 212 -12.69 -9.89 6.76
CA VAL A 212 -13.71 -9.21 5.96
C VAL A 212 -14.75 -10.20 5.37
N ASP A 213 -15.99 -9.71 5.16
CA ASP A 213 -17.06 -10.52 4.57
C ASP A 213 -16.85 -10.72 3.07
N LEU A 214 -16.52 -11.96 2.69
CA LEU A 214 -16.27 -12.33 1.30
C LEU A 214 -17.55 -12.40 0.45
N THR A 215 -18.74 -12.50 1.05
CA THR A 215 -20.00 -12.56 0.29
C THR A 215 -20.31 -11.26 -0.44
N GLU A 216 -19.66 -10.16 -0.02
CA GLU A 216 -19.79 -8.85 -0.65
C GLU A 216 -19.09 -8.78 -2.02
N VAL A 217 -18.07 -9.62 -2.23
CA VAL A 217 -17.39 -9.74 -3.52
C VAL A 217 -18.27 -10.56 -4.46
N GLN A 218 -18.90 -9.88 -5.41
CA GLN A 218 -19.82 -10.47 -6.39
C GLN A 218 -19.13 -11.29 -7.48
N ASP A 219 -17.81 -11.11 -7.64
CA ASP A 219 -17.02 -11.85 -8.60
C ASP A 219 -16.49 -13.15 -7.96
N ASP A 220 -17.04 -14.29 -8.38
CA ASP A 220 -16.76 -15.60 -7.78
C ASP A 220 -15.27 -15.98 -7.85
N GLU A 221 -14.61 -15.73 -8.99
CA GLU A 221 -13.19 -16.04 -9.17
C GLU A 221 -12.32 -15.19 -8.24
N THR A 222 -12.58 -13.88 -8.17
CA THR A 222 -11.89 -12.98 -7.25
C THR A 222 -12.15 -13.37 -5.80
N ARG A 223 -13.39 -13.74 -5.45
CA ARG A 223 -13.75 -14.16 -4.10
C ARG A 223 -13.00 -15.42 -3.68
N GLU A 224 -12.91 -16.44 -4.55
CA GLU A 224 -12.14 -17.65 -4.25
C GLU A 224 -10.64 -17.36 -4.13
N TRP A 225 -10.12 -16.46 -4.97
CA TRP A 225 -8.72 -16.03 -4.90
C TRP A 225 -8.41 -15.33 -3.57
N ILE A 226 -9.25 -14.38 -3.14
CA ILE A 226 -9.13 -13.71 -1.83
C ILE A 226 -9.20 -14.76 -0.72
N ARG A 227 -10.20 -15.66 -0.76
CA ARG A 227 -10.41 -16.69 0.27
C ARG A 227 -9.16 -17.56 0.47
N GLY A 228 -8.53 -18.01 -0.61
CA GLY A 228 -7.34 -18.85 -0.55
C GLY A 228 -6.22 -18.18 0.25
N ILE A 229 -5.91 -16.93 -0.09
CA ILE A 229 -4.84 -16.17 0.57
C ILE A 229 -5.17 -15.83 2.02
N LEU A 230 -6.41 -15.41 2.31
CA LEU A 230 -6.81 -15.10 3.69
C LEU A 230 -6.74 -16.35 4.58
N ARG A 231 -7.13 -17.52 4.06
CA ARG A 231 -7.04 -18.80 4.78
C ARG A 231 -5.58 -19.18 5.06
N GLU A 232 -4.68 -18.98 4.11
CA GLU A 232 -3.23 -19.17 4.31
C GLU A 232 -2.67 -18.27 5.42
N GLY A 233 -3.19 -17.04 5.55
CA GLY A 233 -2.86 -16.12 6.65
C GLY A 233 -3.62 -16.39 7.97
N GLY A 234 -4.39 -17.48 8.04
CA GLY A 234 -5.05 -17.93 9.27
C GLY A 234 -6.48 -17.43 9.49
N ALA A 235 -7.12 -16.86 8.47
CA ALA A 235 -8.52 -16.46 8.55
C ALA A 235 -9.51 -17.63 8.43
N LEU A 236 -10.68 -17.49 9.07
CA LEU A 236 -11.78 -18.44 9.08
C LEU A 236 -12.82 -18.07 8.00
N VAL A 237 -12.49 -18.37 6.73
CA VAL A 237 -13.30 -18.05 5.52
C VAL A 237 -13.47 -19.22 4.57
#